data_AF-A0A7X7F1N4-F1
#
_entry.id   AF-A0A7X7F1N4-F1
#
_cell.length_a   1.000
_cell.length_b   1.000
_cell.length_c   1.000
_cell.angle_alpha   90.00
_cell.angle_beta   90.00
_cell.angle_gamma   90.00
#
_symmetry.space_group_name_H-M   'P 1'
#
loop_
_entity.id
_entity.type
_entity.pdbx_description
1 polymer ?
#
loop_
_entity_poly.entity_id
_entity_poly.type
_entity_poly.pdbx_seq_one_letter_code
_entity_poly.pdbx_strand_id
1 'polypeptide(L)'
;MYLVYFDESGNTGINLHDVQQPVFLLCALVVPKEKWLDIERELHAAIEAIHPSPRPDDFEIHATELMSGRGWCKTIPLADRIAFRDSWFRIAANHDLR
;
A
#
# COMPACT_ATOMS: atom_id res chain seq x y z
N MET A 1 -15.57 16.51 -0.75
CA MET A 1 -15.33 15.69 0.46
C MET A 1 -14.12 14.83 0.16
N TYR A 2 -13.20 14.69 1.10
CA TYR A 2 -11.97 13.92 0.91
C TYR A 2 -11.91 12.79 1.94
N LEU A 3 -11.42 11.63 1.52
CA LEU A 3 -10.95 10.58 2.40
C LEU A 3 -9.45 10.79 2.58
N VAL A 4 -8.99 10.88 3.81
CA VAL A 4 -7.58 11.15 4.11
C VAL A 4 -7.05 10.06 5.01
N TYR A 5 -6.02 9.38 4.54
CA TYR A 5 -5.27 8.40 5.32
C TYR A 5 -3.92 9.00 5.70
N PHE A 6 -3.51 8.81 6.94
CA PHE A 6 -2.19 9.22 7.43
C PHE A 6 -1.42 7.96 7.83
N ASP A 7 -0.12 7.96 7.54
CA ASP A 7 0.80 6.92 7.97
C ASP A 7 2.15 7.53 8.31
N GLU A 8 2.82 6.96 9.29
CA GLU A 8 4.09 7.43 9.79
C GLU A 8 5.23 6.41 9.61
N SER A 9 6.44 6.93 9.49
CA SER A 9 7.64 6.11 9.53
C SER A 9 8.74 6.83 10.31
N GLY A 10 9.51 6.03 11.05
CA GLY A 10 10.58 6.53 11.91
C GLY A 10 10.14 6.77 13.35
N ASN A 11 11.12 6.75 14.24
CA ASN A 11 10.96 7.07 15.65
C ASN A 11 12.14 7.96 16.03
N THR A 12 11.86 9.15 16.56
CA THR A 12 12.89 10.10 17.00
C THR A 12 13.62 9.67 18.26
N GLY A 13 13.14 8.62 18.96
CA GLY A 13 13.75 8.07 20.16
C GLY A 13 14.06 9.15 21.20
N ILE A 14 14.99 8.87 22.11
CA ILE A 14 15.58 9.88 23.00
C ILE A 14 17.06 10.17 22.65
N ASN A 15 17.58 9.50 21.61
CA ASN A 15 19.00 9.57 21.25
C ASN A 15 19.25 10.75 20.31
N LEU A 16 19.30 11.94 20.88
CA LEU A 16 19.55 13.20 20.17
C LEU A 16 20.95 13.30 19.53
N HIS A 17 21.79 12.28 19.68
CA HIS A 17 23.15 12.22 19.14
C HIS A 17 23.29 11.31 17.91
N ASP A 18 22.25 10.57 17.54
CA ASP A 18 22.26 9.74 16.34
C ASP A 18 21.82 10.55 15.11
N VAL A 19 22.76 10.77 14.18
CA VAL A 19 22.53 11.52 12.94
C VAL A 19 21.51 10.86 12.00
N GLN A 20 21.23 9.56 12.17
CA GLN A 20 20.18 8.83 11.46
C GLN A 20 18.82 8.91 12.17
N GLN A 21 18.78 9.30 13.45
CA GLN A 21 17.54 9.54 14.22
C GLN A 21 17.22 11.03 14.41
N PRO A 22 16.84 11.72 13.33
CA PRO A 22 15.73 12.66 13.54
C PRO A 22 14.63 12.60 12.48
N VAL A 23 14.68 11.67 11.51
CA VAL A 23 13.69 11.67 10.42
C VAL A 23 12.42 10.94 10.84
N PHE A 24 11.48 11.69 11.39
CA PHE A 24 10.07 11.31 11.46
C PHE A 24 9.40 11.72 10.14
N LEU A 25 8.86 10.74 9.42
CA LEU A 25 8.08 10.96 8.22
C LEU A 25 6.60 10.78 8.56
N LEU A 26 5.79 11.79 8.27
CA LEU A 26 4.34 11.68 8.26
C LEU A 26 3.86 11.92 6.84
N CYS A 27 3.21 10.92 6.26
CA CYS A 27 2.63 10.98 4.94
C CYS A 27 1.10 11.00 5.03
N ALA A 28 0.47 11.60 4.04
CA ALA A 28 -0.98 11.55 3.89
C ALA A 28 -1.34 11.21 2.45
N LEU A 29 -2.29 10.29 2.26
CA LEU A 29 -2.95 10.06 0.98
C LEU A 29 -4.33 10.71 1.02
N VAL A 30 -4.55 11.68 0.13
CA VAL A 30 -5.80 12.44 0.03
C VAL A 30 -6.56 11.98 -1.21
N VAL A 31 -7.73 11.38 -1.01
CA VAL A 31 -8.57 10.83 -2.10
C VAL A 31 -9.87 11.63 -2.21
N PRO A 32 -10.15 12.28 -3.37
CA PRO A 32 -11.45 12.89 -3.62
C PRO A 32 -12.56 11.83 -3.60
N LYS A 33 -13.68 12.12 -2.93
CA LYS A 33 -14.82 11.18 -2.79
C LYS A 33 -15.28 10.62 -4.14
N GLU A 34 -15.30 11.46 -5.16
CA GLU A 34 -15.74 11.13 -6.52
C GLU A 34 -14.86 10.09 -7.21
N LYS A 35 -13.60 9.92 -6.79
CA LYS A 35 -12.68 8.91 -7.35
C LYS A 35 -12.67 7.60 -6.56
N TRP A 36 -13.15 7.61 -5.31
CA TRP A 36 -13.04 6.49 -4.37
C TRP A 36 -13.52 5.15 -4.94
N LEU A 37 -14.76 5.10 -5.45
CA LEU A 37 -15.37 3.84 -5.89
C LEU A 37 -14.65 3.23 -7.10
N ASP A 38 -14.16 4.07 -8.01
CA ASP A 38 -13.42 3.61 -9.18
C ASP A 38 -12.06 3.04 -8.78
N ILE A 39 -11.34 3.73 -7.89
CA ILE A 39 -10.08 3.25 -7.32
C ILE A 39 -10.30 1.92 -6.60
N GLU A 40 -11.29 1.84 -5.70
CA GLU A 40 -11.61 0.63 -4.95
C GLU A 40 -11.88 -0.55 -5.89
N ARG A 41 -12.73 -0.38 -6.91
CA ARG A 41 -12.99 -1.41 -7.92
C ARG A 41 -11.70 -1.88 -8.62
N GLU A 42 -10.85 -0.95 -9.04
CA GLU A 42 -9.60 -1.28 -9.74
C GLU A 42 -8.60 -2.01 -8.84
N LEU A 43 -8.47 -1.60 -7.58
CA LEU A 43 -7.63 -2.28 -6.59
C LEU A 43 -8.14 -3.70 -6.33
N HIS A 44 -9.45 -3.88 -6.14
CA HIS A 44 -10.06 -5.21 -5.97
C HIS A 44 -9.85 -6.11 -7.18
N ALA A 45 -9.98 -5.58 -8.40
CA ALA A 45 -9.71 -6.33 -9.62
C ALA A 45 -8.23 -6.75 -9.73
N ALA A 46 -7.30 -5.88 -9.33
CA ALA A 46 -5.88 -6.20 -9.29
C ALA A 46 -5.56 -7.30 -8.26
N ILE A 47 -6.21 -7.28 -7.09
CA ILE A 47 -6.07 -8.36 -6.09
C ILE A 47 -6.62 -9.67 -6.66
N GLU A 48 -7.81 -9.66 -7.23
CA GLU A 48 -8.45 -10.88 -7.75
C GLU A 48 -7.61 -11.54 -8.85
N ALA A 49 -6.88 -10.76 -9.65
CA ALA A 49 -5.99 -11.28 -10.68
C ALA A 49 -4.78 -12.06 -10.14
N ILE A 50 -4.28 -11.71 -8.93
CA ILE A 50 -3.08 -12.33 -8.34
C ILE A 50 -3.38 -13.26 -7.16
N HIS A 51 -4.49 -13.01 -6.46
CA HIS A 51 -4.97 -13.78 -5.32
C HIS A 51 -6.51 -13.83 -5.35
N PRO A 52 -7.08 -14.75 -6.15
CA PRO A 52 -8.52 -14.88 -6.31
C PRO A 52 -9.23 -15.26 -5.01
N SER A 53 -10.52 -14.96 -4.97
CA SER A 53 -11.42 -15.38 -3.89
C SER A 53 -11.59 -16.92 -3.84
N PRO A 54 -11.94 -17.51 -2.68
CA PRO A 54 -12.24 -16.87 -1.41
C PRO A 54 -10.99 -16.46 -0.62
N ARG A 55 -11.09 -15.35 0.11
CA ARG A 55 -10.07 -14.80 1.00
C ARG A 55 -10.65 -14.71 2.43
N PRO A 56 -9.81 -14.70 3.48
CA PRO A 56 -10.27 -14.44 4.84
C PRO A 56 -11.01 -13.10 4.97
N ASP A 57 -11.94 -12.99 5.93
CA ASP A 57 -12.72 -11.76 6.14
C ASP A 57 -11.84 -10.58 6.57
N ASP A 58 -10.70 -10.85 7.21
CA ASP A 58 -9.70 -9.89 7.68
C ASP A 58 -8.49 -9.77 6.73
N PHE A 59 -8.68 -10.09 5.45
CA PHE A 59 -7.60 -10.05 4.46
C PHE A 59 -7.13 -8.62 4.18
N GLU A 60 -5.86 -8.34 4.49
CA GLU A 60 -5.20 -7.05 4.24
C GLU A 60 -3.93 -7.22 3.39
N ILE A 61 -3.66 -6.23 2.53
CA ILE A 61 -2.43 -6.17 1.75
C ILE A 61 -1.36 -5.39 2.51
N HIS A 62 -0.42 -6.09 3.13
CA HIS A 62 0.76 -5.47 3.72
C HIS A 62 1.93 -5.42 2.72
N ALA A 63 2.42 -4.22 2.41
CA ALA A 63 3.56 -4.03 1.50
C ALA A 63 4.82 -4.79 1.96
N THR A 64 5.05 -4.90 3.28
CA THR A 64 6.17 -5.68 3.83
C THR A 64 6.06 -7.17 3.50
N GLU A 65 4.86 -7.76 3.57
CA GLU A 65 4.64 -9.15 3.16
C GLU A 65 4.86 -9.32 1.66
N LEU A 66 4.30 -8.39 0.87
CA LEU A 66 4.44 -8.38 -0.58
C LEU A 66 5.90 -8.31 -1.02
N MET A 67 6.75 -7.53 -0.35
CA MET A 67 8.17 -7.44 -0.72
C MET A 67 8.99 -8.62 -0.17
N SER A 68 8.69 -9.09 1.03
CA SER A 68 9.41 -10.20 1.67
C SER A 68 8.98 -11.60 1.20
N GLY A 69 7.87 -11.72 0.48
CA GLY A 69 7.35 -13.01 0.00
C GLY A 69 6.80 -13.85 1.14
N ARG A 70 6.08 -13.22 2.08
CA ARG A 70 5.46 -13.86 3.23
C ARG A 70 3.93 -13.74 3.17
N GLY A 71 3.25 -14.37 4.13
CA GLY A 71 1.79 -14.32 4.21
C GLY A 71 1.12 -14.90 2.97
N TRP A 72 0.08 -14.22 2.49
CA TRP A 72 -0.74 -14.63 1.35
C TRP A 72 0.05 -14.77 0.03
N CYS A 73 1.17 -14.06 -0.11
CA CYS A 73 1.95 -14.03 -1.34
C CYS A 73 3.17 -14.98 -1.33
N LYS A 74 3.26 -15.91 -0.37
CA LYS A 74 4.41 -16.81 -0.19
C LYS A 74 4.75 -17.66 -1.41
N THR A 75 3.73 -18.07 -2.18
CA THR A 75 3.89 -18.90 -3.38
C THR A 75 3.99 -18.08 -4.67
N ILE A 76 3.94 -16.75 -4.58
CA ILE A 76 3.87 -15.86 -5.72
C ILE A 76 5.28 -15.40 -6.12
N PRO A 77 5.69 -15.58 -7.39
CA PRO A 77 7.00 -15.14 -7.87
C PRO A 77 7.27 -13.66 -7.60
N LEU A 78 8.54 -13.31 -7.34
CA LEU A 78 8.93 -11.92 -7.06
C LEU A 78 8.52 -10.96 -8.19
N ALA A 79 8.67 -11.38 -9.45
CA ALA A 79 8.29 -10.58 -10.60
C ALA A 79 6.80 -10.20 -10.58
N ASP A 80 5.93 -11.16 -10.27
CA ASP A 80 4.49 -10.94 -10.21
C ASP A 80 4.10 -10.06 -9.01
N ARG A 81 4.79 -10.21 -7.88
CA ARG A 81 4.61 -9.34 -6.70
C ARG A 81 5.00 -7.89 -7.00
N ILE A 82 6.11 -7.67 -7.70
CA ILE A 82 6.54 -6.34 -8.16
C ILE A 82 5.53 -5.75 -9.15
N ALA A 83 5.09 -6.55 -10.12
CA ALA A 83 4.09 -6.12 -11.11
C ALA A 83 2.77 -5.73 -10.44
N PHE A 84 2.32 -6.48 -9.43
CA PHE A 84 1.14 -6.12 -8.63
C PHE A 84 1.31 -4.81 -7.88
N ARG A 85 2.43 -4.60 -7.16
CA ARG A 85 2.74 -3.32 -6.51
C ARG A 85 2.70 -2.15 -7.50
N ASP A 86 3.37 -2.31 -8.64
CA ASP A 86 3.48 -1.26 -9.65
C ASP A 86 2.12 -0.96 -10.31
N SER A 87 1.24 -1.98 -10.39
CA SER A 87 -0.14 -1.78 -10.84
C SER A 87 -0.91 -0.84 -9.91
N TRP A 88 -0.73 -0.93 -8.59
CA TRP A 88 -1.40 -0.05 -7.62
C TRP A 88 -0.88 1.38 -7.72
N PHE A 89 0.44 1.58 -7.88
CA PHE A 89 0.99 2.91 -8.14
C PHE A 89 0.45 3.52 -9.44
N ARG A 90 0.28 2.70 -10.48
CA ARG A 90 -0.33 3.14 -11.73
C ARG A 90 -1.81 3.49 -11.58
N ILE A 91 -2.59 2.72 -10.82
CA ILE A 91 -3.99 3.06 -10.50
C ILE A 91 -4.04 4.42 -9.80
N ALA A 92 -3.21 4.62 -8.77
CA ALA A 92 -3.12 5.91 -8.07
C ALA A 92 -2.78 7.07 -9.04
N ALA A 93 -1.78 6.88 -9.90
CA ALA A 93 -1.38 7.89 -10.89
C ALA A 93 -2.48 8.18 -11.94
N ASN A 94 -3.20 7.17 -12.41
CA ASN A 94 -4.33 7.32 -13.34
C ASN A 94 -5.47 8.15 -12.74
N HIS A 95 -5.59 8.13 -11.41
CA HIS A 95 -6.55 8.90 -10.64
C HIS A 95 -5.95 10.21 -10.10
N ASP A 96 -4.81 10.66 -10.61
CA ASP A 96 -4.08 11.87 -10.18
C ASP A 96 -3.78 11.93 -8.67
N LEU A 97 -3.63 10.78 -8.00
CA LEU A 97 -3.16 10.70 -6.63
C LEU A 97 -1.64 10.77 -6.62
N ARG A 98 -1.05 11.62 -5.77
CA ARG A 98 0.40 11.85 -5.66
C ARG A 98 0.82 12.02 -4.22
#